data_AF-A0AB73PM24-F1
#
_entry.id   AF-A0AB73PM24-F1
#
_cell.length_a   1.000
_cell.length_b   1.000
_cell.length_c   1.000
_cell.angle_alpha   90.00
_cell.angle_beta   90.00
_cell.angle_gamma   90.00
#
_symmetry.space_group_name_H-M   'P 1'
#
loop_
_entity.id
_entity.type
_entity.pdbx_description
1 polymer ?
#
loop_
_entity_poly.entity_id
_entity_poly.type
_entity_poly.pdbx_seq_one_letter_code
_entity_poly.pdbx_strand_id
1 'polypeptide(L)'
;MLDQACIAFLIMTAEDELLDGNKQARMNVIHEVGLFQGRLGFERAIVLLEEGCEEFTNINGLGQIRFPKGNISAVFQDIREVLEREDIIK
;
A
#
# COMPACT_ATOMS: atom_id res chain seq x y z
N MET A 1 -5.26 -11.24 13.82
CA MET A 1 -4.53 -10.55 12.74
C MET A 1 -4.67 -9.04 12.88
N LEU A 2 -5.85 -8.44 12.67
CA LEU A 2 -6.05 -6.98 12.79
C LEU A 2 -5.75 -6.40 14.17
N ASP A 3 -6.21 -7.05 15.25
CA ASP A 3 -5.98 -6.54 16.61
C ASP A 3 -4.56 -6.72 17.14
N GLN A 4 -3.70 -7.37 16.36
CA GLN A 4 -2.30 -7.63 16.70
C GLN A 4 -1.34 -6.83 15.81
N ALA A 5 -1.83 -6.19 14.74
CA ALA A 5 -1.02 -5.37 13.87
C ALA A 5 -0.90 -3.95 14.43
N CYS A 6 0.33 -3.41 14.45
CA CYS A 6 0.58 -2.01 14.77
C CYS A 6 0.77 -1.14 13.52
N ILE A 7 1.07 -1.75 12.37
CA ILE A 7 1.24 -1.12 11.07
C ILE A 7 0.86 -2.11 9.96
N ALA A 8 0.43 -1.60 8.82
CA ALA A 8 0.14 -2.37 7.62
C ALA A 8 0.75 -1.69 6.38
N PHE A 9 1.49 -2.47 5.60
CA PHE A 9 1.91 -2.11 4.25
C PHE A 9 1.10 -2.94 3.26
N LEU A 10 0.28 -2.28 2.46
CA LEU A 10 -0.61 -2.91 1.50
C LEU A 10 0.00 -2.80 0.11
N ILE A 11 0.53 -3.92 -0.40
CA ILE A 11 1.26 -3.95 -1.66
C ILE A 11 0.26 -4.10 -2.81
N MET A 12 0.22 -3.09 -3.67
CA MET A 12 -0.58 -3.06 -4.88
C MET A 12 0.34 -3.20 -6.09
N THR A 13 0.37 -4.39 -6.66
CA THR A 13 1.10 -4.74 -7.90
C THR A 13 0.14 -4.82 -9.08
N ALA A 14 0.67 -4.58 -10.28
CA ALA A 14 -0.06 -4.66 -11.55
C ALA A 14 -0.24 -6.14 -11.99
N GLU A 15 -0.79 -6.98 -11.11
CA GLU A 15 -0.88 -8.43 -11.27
C GLU A 15 -2.03 -8.87 -12.19
N ASP A 16 -3.18 -8.22 -12.15
CA ASP A 16 -4.33 -8.58 -12.97
C ASP A 16 -4.38 -7.68 -14.22
N GLU A 17 -4.16 -8.27 -15.40
CA GLU A 17 -4.50 -7.65 -16.68
C GLU A 17 -6.01 -7.79 -16.92
N LEU A 18 -6.69 -6.65 -16.99
CA LEU A 18 -8.07 -6.56 -17.44
C LEU A 18 -8.15 -6.77 -18.96
N LEU A 19 -9.33 -7.17 -19.44
CA LEU A 19 -9.59 -7.46 -20.85
C LEU A 19 -9.38 -6.26 -21.80
N ASP A 20 -9.33 -5.04 -21.25
CA ASP A 20 -9.07 -3.77 -21.94
C ASP A 20 -7.57 -3.37 -21.93
N GLY A 21 -6.69 -4.19 -21.34
CA GLY A 21 -5.25 -3.96 -21.25
C GLY A 21 -4.81 -3.15 -20.03
N ASN A 22 -5.74 -2.70 -19.19
CA ASN A 22 -5.43 -2.03 -17.94
C ASN A 22 -4.96 -3.03 -16.89
N LYS A 23 -4.06 -2.60 -15.99
CA LYS A 23 -3.55 -3.46 -14.91
C LYS A 23 -4.00 -2.94 -13.57
N GLN A 24 -4.77 -3.74 -12.84
CA GLN A 24 -5.29 -3.38 -11.53
C GLN A 24 -4.71 -4.26 -10.44
N ALA A 25 -4.62 -3.69 -9.24
CA ALA A 25 -4.42 -4.48 -8.04
C ALA A 25 -5.64 -5.38 -7.82
N ARG A 26 -5.41 -6.57 -7.25
CA ARG A 26 -6.51 -7.47 -6.87
C ARG A 26 -7.51 -6.75 -5.97
N MET A 27 -8.80 -6.92 -6.26
CA MET A 27 -9.87 -6.29 -5.46
C MET A 27 -9.75 -6.60 -3.97
N ASN A 28 -9.29 -7.80 -3.59
CA ASN A 28 -9.07 -8.16 -2.19
C ASN A 28 -8.13 -7.17 -1.46
N VAL A 29 -7.08 -6.69 -2.14
CA VAL A 29 -6.13 -5.73 -1.55
C VAL A 29 -6.82 -4.38 -1.32
N ILE A 30 -7.68 -3.93 -2.23
CA ILE A 30 -8.45 -2.69 -2.07
C ILE A 30 -9.35 -2.77 -0.83
N HIS A 31 -10.02 -3.91 -0.60
CA HIS A 31 -10.82 -4.12 0.61
C HIS A 31 -9.96 -4.11 1.88
N GLU A 32 -8.79 -4.73 1.84
CA GLU A 32 -7.84 -4.72 2.96
C GLU A 32 -7.32 -3.31 3.26
N VAL A 33 -7.11 -2.45 2.24
CA VAL A 33 -6.70 -1.04 2.44
C VAL A 33 -7.73 -0.34 3.30
N GLY A 34 -9.01 -0.42 2.94
CA GLY A 34 -10.09 0.19 3.72
C GLY A 34 -10.19 -0.38 5.13
N LEU A 35 -10.02 -1.70 5.28
CA LEU A 35 -10.10 -2.39 6.57
C LEU A 35 -8.98 -1.96 7.53
N PHE A 36 -7.73 -1.89 7.05
CA PHE A 36 -6.60 -1.47 7.87
C PHE A 36 -6.61 0.03 8.14
N GLN A 37 -7.07 0.86 7.21
CA GLN A 37 -7.23 2.30 7.46
C GLN A 37 -8.28 2.59 8.52
N GLY A 38 -9.42 1.89 8.49
CA GLY A 38 -10.44 2.03 9.54
C GLY A 38 -9.96 1.58 10.92
N ARG A 39 -8.98 0.66 10.98
CA ARG A 39 -8.48 0.08 12.24
C ARG A 39 -7.23 0.75 12.81
N LEU A 40 -6.30 1.15 11.96
CA LEU A 40 -4.97 1.68 12.31
C LEU A 40 -4.81 3.18 12.00
N GLY A 41 -5.68 3.74 11.17
CA GLY A 41 -5.55 5.11 10.67
C GLY A 41 -4.59 5.23 9.47
N PHE A 42 -4.64 6.39 8.81
CA PHE A 42 -3.89 6.67 7.58
C PHE A 42 -2.37 6.73 7.77
N GLU A 43 -1.91 7.02 8.99
CA GLU A 43 -0.49 7.09 9.32
C GLU A 43 0.15 5.69 9.42
N ARG A 44 -0.66 4.65 9.72
CA ARG A 44 -0.19 3.29 9.98
C ARG A 44 -0.68 2.25 8.99
N ALA A 45 -1.50 2.64 8.01
CA ALA A 45 -1.94 1.79 6.92
C ALA A 45 -1.52 2.41 5.58
N ILE A 46 -0.32 2.03 5.12
CA ILE A 46 0.36 2.65 3.98
C ILE A 46 0.21 1.77 2.74
N VAL A 47 -0.18 2.39 1.63
CA VAL A 47 -0.26 1.73 0.33
C VAL A 47 1.11 1.79 -0.35
N LEU A 48 1.65 0.63 -0.71
CA LEU A 48 2.82 0.53 -1.58
C LEU A 48 2.30 0.27 -2.99
N LEU A 49 2.36 1.26 -3.87
CA LEU A 49 1.79 1.19 -5.21
C LEU A 49 2.87 1.02 -6.27
N GLU A 50 2.80 -0.08 -7.01
CA GLU A 50 3.69 -0.34 -8.15
C GLU A 50 3.38 0.63 -9.29
N GLU A 51 4.42 1.21 -9.89
CA GLU A 51 4.28 2.02 -11.09
C GLU A 51 3.65 1.21 -12.24
N GLY A 52 2.59 1.78 -12.84
CA GLY A 52 1.82 1.13 -13.88
C GLY A 52 0.68 0.24 -13.36
N CYS A 53 0.47 0.17 -12.05
CA CYS A 53 -0.78 -0.30 -11.46
C CYS A 53 -1.79 0.85 -11.42
N GLU A 54 -3.02 0.60 -11.85
CA GLU A 54 -4.10 1.58 -11.74
C GLU A 54 -4.45 1.90 -10.29
N GLU A 55 -4.73 3.17 -10.07
CA GLU A 55 -5.23 3.70 -8.82
C GLU A 55 -6.73 3.46 -8.70
N PHE A 56 -7.21 3.17 -7.49
CA PHE A 56 -8.64 3.25 -7.21
C PHE A 56 -9.03 4.69 -6.87
N THR A 57 -10.25 5.09 -7.23
CA THR A 57 -10.75 6.47 -7.13
C THR A 57 -10.70 7.06 -5.72
N ASN A 58 -10.69 6.22 -4.69
CA ASN A 58 -10.62 6.62 -3.28
C ASN A 58 -9.20 6.70 -2.71
N ILE A 59 -8.14 6.63 -3.54
CA ILE A 59 -6.75 6.67 -3.06
C ILE A 59 -6.29 8.08 -2.65
N ASN A 60 -7.01 9.13 -3.06
CA ASN A 60 -6.66 10.51 -2.75
C ASN A 60 -6.78 10.79 -1.24
N GLY A 61 -5.66 11.19 -0.63
CA GLY A 61 -5.56 11.43 0.82
C GLY A 61 -5.00 10.27 1.63
N LEU A 62 -4.67 9.15 0.97
CA LEU A 62 -4.02 8.01 1.62
C LEU A 62 -2.50 8.18 1.67
N GLY A 63 -1.87 7.66 2.73
CA GLY A 63 -0.42 7.48 2.75
C GLY A 63 -0.03 6.48 1.67
N GLN A 64 0.63 6.95 0.62
CA GLN A 64 1.12 6.13 -0.49
C GLN A 64 2.63 6.27 -0.64
N ILE A 65 3.29 5.17 -0.97
CA ILE A 65 4.67 5.14 -1.44
C ILE A 65 4.65 4.43 -2.79
N ARG A 66 5.19 5.07 -3.83
CA ARG A 66 5.24 4.47 -5.18
C ARG A 66 6.58 3.81 -5.39
N PHE A 67 6.58 2.60 -5.95
CA PHE A 67 7.80 1.88 -6.27
C PHE A 67 7.85 1.44 -7.73
N PRO A 68 9.04 1.39 -8.36
CA PRO A 68 9.18 0.96 -9.74
C PRO A 68 8.76 -0.49 -9.94
N LYS A 69 8.23 -0.81 -11.13
CA LYS A 69 7.78 -2.15 -11.47
C LYS A 69 8.83 -3.23 -11.18
N GLY A 70 8.46 -4.22 -10.38
CA GLY A 70 9.34 -5.32 -9.97
C GLY A 70 10.49 -4.92 -9.03
N ASN A 71 10.51 -3.71 -8.48
CA ASN A 71 11.58 -3.20 -7.62
C ASN A 71 11.07 -2.49 -6.37
N ILE A 72 10.40 -3.23 -5.47
CA ILE A 72 9.96 -2.71 -4.16
C ILE A 72 11.13 -2.26 -3.27
N SER A 73 12.34 -2.81 -3.48
CA SER A 73 13.53 -2.39 -2.73
C SER A 73 13.93 -0.93 -2.95
N ALA A 74 13.48 -0.32 -4.05
CA ALA A 74 13.71 1.10 -4.31
C ALA A 74 13.14 2.03 -3.23
N VAL A 75 12.15 1.57 -2.46
CA VAL A 75 11.44 2.37 -1.44
C VAL A 75 11.65 1.85 -0.02
N PHE A 76 12.66 1.00 0.21
CA PHE A 76 12.95 0.51 1.56
C PHE A 76 13.32 1.63 2.54
N GLN A 77 13.94 2.69 2.04
CA GLN A 77 14.25 3.86 2.85
C GLN A 77 12.95 4.59 3.27
N ASP A 78 12.00 4.79 2.36
CA ASP A 78 10.70 5.40 2.69
C ASP A 78 9.90 4.53 3.69
N ILE A 79 9.93 3.21 3.52
CA ILE A 79 9.31 2.26 4.47
C ILE A 79 9.97 2.38 5.85
N ARG A 80 11.30 2.47 5.89
CA ARG A 80 12.05 2.64 7.14
C ARG A 80 11.66 3.94 7.84
N GLU A 81 11.58 5.04 7.10
CA GLU A 81 11.19 6.35 7.63
C GLU A 81 9.77 6.34 8.21
N VAL A 82 8.83 5.64 7.59
CA VAL A 82 7.49 5.41 8.18
C VAL A 82 7.59 4.65 9.49
N LEU A 83 8.36 3.56 9.53
CA LEU A 83 8.51 2.74 10.74
C LEU A 83 9.18 3.50 11.88
N GLU A 84 10.16 4.35 11.58
CA GLU A 84 10.82 5.25 12.55
C GLU A 84 9.86 6.33 13.04
N ARG A 85 9.10 6.97 12.12
CA ARG A 85 8.08 7.98 12.47
C ARG A 85 7.01 7.45 13.41
N GLU A 86 6.61 6.19 13.24
CA GLU A 86 5.59 5.54 14.08
C GLU A 86 6.17 4.85 15.33
N ASP A 87 7.44 5.10 15.67
CA ASP A 87 8.15 4.54 16.83
C ASP A 87 8.18 2.99 16.86
N ILE A 88 8.15 2.33 15.69
CA ILE A 88 8.18 0.86 15.59
C ILE A 88 9.62 0.34 15.57
N ILE A 89 10.54 1.10 14.97
CA ILE A 89 11.98 0.80 14.93
C ILE A 89 12.80 2.04 15.30
N LYS A 90 14.10 1.84 15.53
CA LYS A 90 15.07 2.88 15.87
C LYS A 90 16.11 3.11 14.80
#